data_AF-A0A820N2C2-F1
#
_entry.id   AF-A0A820N2C2-F1
#
_cell.length_a   1.000
_cell.length_b   1.000
_cell.length_c   1.000
_cell.angle_alpha   90.00
_cell.angle_beta   90.00
_cell.angle_gamma   90.00
#
_symmetry.space_group_name_H-M   'P 1'
#
loop_
_entity.id
_entity.type
_entity.pdbx_description
1 polymer ?
#
loop_
_entity_poly.entity_id
_entity_poly.type
_entity_poly.pdbx_seq_one_letter_code
_entity_poly.pdbx_strand_id
1 'polypeptide(L)' 'MKSKDIQKVVKTKYENGDGPAKIYRDLAGAVSLPTIELWIRMINTTGSIMLSSPPGCPRT' A
#
# COMPACT_ATOMS: atom_id res chain seq x y z
N MET A 1 11.70 3.12 -10.38
CA MET A 1 10.90 1.95 -9.94
C MET A 1 9.46 2.16 -10.40
N LYS A 2 8.78 1.15 -10.96
CA LYS A 2 7.36 1.28 -11.36
C LYS A 2 6.46 1.18 -10.11
N SER A 3 5.38 1.95 -10.04
CA SER A 3 4.50 2.04 -8.84
C SER A 3 3.87 0.70 -8.44
N LYS A 4 3.64 -0.20 -9.40
CA LYS A 4 3.18 -1.59 -9.16
C LYS A 4 4.18 -2.42 -8.36
N ASP A 5 5.47 -2.17 -8.55
CA ASP A 5 6.54 -2.90 -7.85
C ASP A 5 6.58 -2.52 -6.37
N ILE A 6 6.42 -1.23 -6.09
CA ILE A 6 6.44 -0.70 -4.72
C ILE A 6 5.25 -1.21 -3.90
N GLN A 7 4.05 -1.24 -4.48
CA GLN A 7 2.88 -1.83 -3.81
C GLN A 7 3.12 -3.29 -3.44
N LYS A 8 3.70 -4.09 -4.37
CA LYS A 8 4.01 -5.49 -4.11
C LYS A 8 5.00 -5.64 -2.96
N VAL A 9 6.04 -4.81 -2.93
CA VAL A 9 7.02 -4.78 -1.82
C VAL A 9 6.35 -4.43 -0.49
N VAL A 10 5.48 -3.40 -0.45
CA VAL A 10 4.73 -3.04 0.76
C VAL A 10 3.85 -4.21 1.22
N LYS A 11 3.15 -4.88 0.31
CA LYS A 11 2.32 -6.05 0.64
C LYS A 11 3.15 -7.15 1.28
N THR A 12 4.22 -7.56 0.61
CA THR A 12 5.07 -8.66 1.06
C THR A 12 5.71 -8.36 2.41
N LYS A 13 6.21 -7.14 2.63
CA LYS A 13 6.78 -6.73 3.92
C LYS A 13 5.73 -6.73 5.02
N TYR A 14 4.54 -6.20 4.74
CA TYR A 14 3.43 -6.18 5.69
C TYR A 14 2.95 -7.59 6.06
N GLU A 15 2.82 -8.49 5.08
CA GLU A 15 2.49 -9.92 5.32
C GLU A 15 3.59 -10.63 6.13
N ASN A 16 4.83 -10.18 6.02
CA ASN A 16 5.96 -10.67 6.81
C ASN A 16 5.95 -10.13 8.26
N GLY A 17 5.00 -9.26 8.61
CA GLY A 17 4.87 -8.64 9.94
C GLY A 17 5.65 -7.33 10.11
N ASP A 18 6.20 -6.75 9.05
CA ASP A 18 6.86 -5.44 9.14
C ASP A 18 5.83 -4.30 9.31
N GLY A 19 6.12 -3.40 10.25
CA GLY A 19 5.31 -2.20 10.47
C GLY A 19 5.51 -1.11 9.41
N PRO A 20 4.56 -0.17 9.27
CA PRO A 20 4.57 0.90 8.25
C PRO A 20 5.86 1.73 8.25
N ALA A 21 6.40 2.06 9.42
CA ALA A 21 7.62 2.85 9.55
C ALA A 21 8.87 2.11 9.04
N LYS A 22 8.92 0.79 9.21
CA LYS A 22 10.03 -0.05 8.74
C LYS A 22 9.97 -0.19 7.22
N ILE A 23 8.76 -0.38 6.67
CA ILE A 23 8.51 -0.39 5.22
C ILE A 23 8.89 0.96 4.59
N TYR A 24 8.54 2.07 5.22
CA TYR A 24 8.91 3.41 4.76
C TYR A 24 10.43 3.60 4.65
N ARG A 25 11.17 3.16 5.68
CA ARG A 25 12.65 3.20 5.67
C ARG A 25 13.25 2.27 4.62
N ASP A 26 12.69 1.07 4.46
CA ASP A 26 13.12 0.08 3.48
C ASP A 26 12.94 0.59 2.04
N LEU A 27 11.86 1.34 1.80
CA LEU A 27 11.60 2.02 0.54
C LEU A 27 12.42 3.30 0.35
N ALA A 28 13.29 3.66 1.29
CA ALA A 28 14.09 4.90 1.26
C ALA A 28 13.24 6.17 1.00
N GLY A 29 11.99 6.19 1.48
CA GLY A 29 11.07 7.29 1.21
C GLY A 29 10.56 7.38 -0.24
N ALA A 30 10.68 6.32 -1.04
CA ALA A 30 10.12 6.24 -2.39
C ALA A 30 8.60 6.48 -2.41
N VAL A 31 7.93 6.25 -1.28
CA VAL A 31 6.50 6.51 -1.06
C VAL A 31 6.33 7.16 0.31
N SER A 32 5.44 8.13 0.42
CA SER A 32 5.14 8.80 1.68
C SER A 32 4.54 7.83 2.70
N LEU A 33 4.93 7.98 3.97
CA LEU A 33 4.40 7.22 5.10
C LEU A 33 2.85 7.14 5.14
N PRO A 34 2.08 8.25 4.95
CA PRO A 34 0.62 8.17 4.91
C PRO A 34 0.07 7.29 3.79
N THR A 35 0.77 7.20 2.65
CA THR A 35 0.37 6.31 1.55
C THR A 35 0.59 4.85 1.91
N ILE A 36 1.67 4.53 2.63
CA ILE A 36 1.94 3.18 3.12
C ILE A 36 0.88 2.77 4.14
N GLU A 37 0.54 3.66 5.08
CA GLU A 37 -0.54 3.41 6.05
C GLU A 37 -1.88 3.18 5.37
N LEU A 38 -2.21 3.97 4.34
CA LEU A 38 -3.42 3.78 3.54
C LEU A 38 -3.45 2.38 2.89
N TRP A 39 -2.34 1.96 2.27
CA TRP A 39 -2.25 0.64 1.64
C TRP A 39 -2.38 -0.50 2.65
N ILE A 40 -1.75 -0.38 3.81
CA ILE A 40 -1.91 -1.35 4.90
C ILE A 40 -3.37 -1.43 5.36
N ARG A 41 -4.05 -0.27 5.47
CA ARG A 41 -5.47 -0.23 5.80
C ARG A 41 -6.32 -0.94 4.73
N MET A 42 -6.02 -0.71 3.45
CA MET A 42 -6.67 -1.39 2.33
C MET A 42 -6.42 -2.91 2.35
N ILE A 43 -5.20 -3.35 2.69
CA ILE A 43 -4.90 -4.78 2.88
C ILE A 43 -5.76 -5.39 3.98
N ASN A 44 -5.91 -4.70 5.12
CA ASN A 44 -6.75 -5.20 6.22
C ASN A 44 -8.24 -5.24 5.85
N THR A 45 -8.72 -4.26 5.09
CA THR A 45 -10.14 -4.17 4.72
C THR A 45 -10.51 -5.07 3.54
N THR A 46 -9.65 -5.16 2.52
CA THR A 46 -9.96 -5.77 1.21
C THR A 46 -9.04 -6.95 0.86
N GLY A 47 -7.94 -7.15 1.59
CA GLY A 47 -6.92 -8.15 1.25
C GLY A 47 -6.00 -7.76 0.08
N SER A 48 -6.15 -6.53 -0.44
CA SER A 48 -5.42 -6.06 -1.62
C SER A 48 -5.10 -4.57 -1.56
N ILE A 49 -3.92 -4.21 -2.10
CA ILE A 49 -3.49 -2.82 -2.31
C ILE A 49 -4.01 -2.29 -3.66
N MET A 50 -4.67 -3.12 -4.46
CA MET A 50 -5.11 -2.74 -5.80
C MET A 50 -5.97 -1.46 -5.73
N LEU A 51 -5.37 -0.36 -6.21
CA LEU A 51 -6.01 0.79 -6.84
C LEU A 51 -6.70 0.35 -8.15
N SER A 52 -7.43 -0.76 -8.14
CA SER A 52 -8.53 -0.87 -9.07
C SER A 52 -9.50 0.17 -8.57
N SER A 53 -9.74 1.22 -9.36
CA SER A 53 -10.73 2.25 -9.08
C SER A 53 -11.93 1.61 -8.39
N PRO A 54 -12.44 2.17 -7.27
CA PRO A 54 -13.63 1.62 -6.64
C PRO A 54 -14.68 1.41 -7.75
N PRO A 55 -15.34 0.24 -7.83
CA PRO A 55 -16.34 0.00 -8.86
C PRO A 55 -17.45 1.03 -8.67
N GLY A 56 -17.41 2.10 -9.45
CA GLY A 56 -18.41 3.18 -9.47
C GLY A 56 -18.60 3.87 -8.11
N CYS A 57 -17.94 5.00 -7.90
CA CYS A 57 -18.67 6.09 -7.26
C CYS A 57 -19.38 6.83 -8.40
N PRO A 58 -20.66 6.55 -8.72
CA PRO A 58 -21.40 7.41 -9.63
C PRO A 58 -21.37 8.79 -8.97
N ARG A 59 -20.78 9.73 -9.70
CA ARG A 59 -20.84 11.15 -9.37
C ARG A 59 -22.31 11.55 -9.53
N THR A 60 -23.08 11.45 -8.45
CA THR A 60 -24.38 12.11 -8.35
C THR A 60 -24.17 13.60 -8.16
#